data_AF-A0A8S3BP17-F1
#
_entry.id   AF-A0A8S3BP17-F1
#
_cell.length_a   1.000
_cell.length_b   1.000
_cell.length_c   1.000
_cell.angle_alpha   90.00
_cell.angle_beta   90.00
_cell.angle_gamma   90.00
#
_symmetry.space_group_name_H-M   'P 1'
#
loop_
_entity.id
_entity.type
_entity.pdbx_description
1 polymer ?
#
loop_
_entity_poly.entity_id
_entity_poly.type
_entity_poly.pdbx_seq_one_letter_code
_entity_poly.pdbx_strand_id
1 'polypeptide(L)'
;MNSILKQSSSFLLADGIASFNVLGLVDLSVEFNSFVTPIKAYIAQHLCTDMIIGMDYINKYNMNINVQKQIVTIQLHNHQIVVPIVSVTKSVKIPVISSTTVLLSSNSARKIPVAIPISSISLPFIPASSFKPHVLIDNKNKNLNFQNYHSDLVLYNTMIFPKVIRK
;
A
#
# COMPACT_ATOMS: atom_id res chain seq x y z
N MET A 1 18.35 10.37 17.13
CA MET A 1 17.72 11.57 17.72
C MET A 1 17.54 12.56 16.60
N ASN A 2 16.34 12.65 16.02
CA ASN A 2 16.06 13.57 14.90
C ASN A 2 15.44 14.84 15.48
N SER A 3 16.17 15.95 15.39
CA SER A 3 15.68 17.27 15.79
C SER A 3 14.61 17.74 14.81
N ILE A 4 13.35 17.78 15.25
CA ILE A 4 12.27 18.45 14.52
C ILE A 4 12.50 19.95 14.69
N LEU A 5 12.99 20.60 13.63
CA LEU A 5 13.00 22.07 13.53
C LEU A 5 11.55 22.55 13.48
N LYS A 6 11.04 23.05 14.60
CA LYS A 6 9.71 23.68 14.70
C LYS A 6 9.77 25.04 14.01
N GLN A 7 9.40 25.07 12.74
CA GLN A 7 9.09 26.30 12.03
C GLN A 7 7.58 26.25 11.75
N SER A 8 6.79 26.93 12.60
CA SER A 8 5.34 27.02 12.42
C SER A 8 5.05 28.03 11.33
N SER A 9 4.88 27.53 10.11
CA SER A 9 4.47 28.32 8.94
C SER A 9 3.05 27.94 8.53
N SER A 10 2.24 28.94 8.23
CA SER A 10 0.91 28.76 7.64
C SER A 10 1.02 28.87 6.13
N PHE A 11 0.41 27.93 5.40
CA PHE A 11 0.35 27.95 3.94
C PHE A 11 -1.10 28.11 3.50
N LEU A 12 -1.30 28.91 2.45
CA LEU A 12 -2.58 29.03 1.77
C LEU A 12 -2.67 27.98 0.66
N LEU A 13 -3.82 27.31 0.57
CA LEU A 13 -4.17 26.49 -0.59
C LEU A 13 -4.38 27.37 -1.83
N ALA A 14 -4.49 26.72 -2.98
CA ALA A 14 -4.67 27.40 -4.27
C ALA A 14 -5.98 28.23 -4.35
N ASP A 15 -6.92 28.03 -3.43
CA ASP A 15 -8.14 28.86 -3.30
C ASP A 15 -7.89 30.22 -2.62
N GLY A 16 -6.70 30.43 -2.03
CA GLY A 16 -6.32 31.66 -1.34
C GLY A 16 -7.04 31.88 0.00
N ILE A 17 -7.84 30.92 0.47
CA ILE A 17 -8.73 31.09 1.63
C ILE A 17 -8.43 30.03 2.70
N ALA A 18 -8.27 28.77 2.29
CA ALA A 18 -8.03 27.68 3.23
C ALA A 18 -6.55 27.64 3.63
N SER A 19 -6.28 28.03 4.88
CA SER A 19 -4.96 27.90 5.47
C SER A 19 -4.82 26.61 6.28
N PHE A 20 -3.62 26.05 6.30
CA PHE A 20 -3.28 24.92 7.16
C PHE A 20 -1.93 25.12 7.84
N ASN A 21 -1.83 24.62 9.07
CA ASN A 21 -0.64 24.74 9.89
C ASN A 21 0.34 23.62 9.59
N VAL A 22 1.59 24.00 9.27
CA VAL A 22 2.68 23.05 9.07
C VAL A 22 3.41 22.78 10.39
N LEU A 23 3.52 21.50 10.73
CA LEU A 23 4.20 21.00 11.93
C LEU A 23 5.69 20.74 11.69
N GLY A 24 6.07 20.44 10.44
CA GLY A 24 7.44 20.16 10.07
C GLY A 24 7.57 19.57 8.67
N LEU A 25 8.74 19.02 8.37
CA LEU A 25 9.10 18.40 7.10
C LEU A 25 9.47 16.93 7.31
N VAL A 26 9.15 16.09 6.34
CA VAL A 26 9.51 14.67 6.32
C VAL A 26 9.93 14.22 4.93
N ASP A 27 10.95 13.37 4.85
CA ASP A 27 11.31 12.70 3.61
C ASP A 27 10.43 11.46 3.43
N LEU A 28 9.74 11.38 2.31
CA LEU A 28 8.78 10.32 1.97
C LEU A 28 9.10 9.72 0.60
N SER A 29 8.64 8.50 0.40
CA SER A 29 8.61 7.84 -0.91
C SER A 29 7.16 7.62 -1.30
N VAL A 30 6.74 8.17 -2.44
CA VAL A 30 5.40 7.96 -2.99
C VAL A 30 5.48 6.90 -4.10
N GLU A 31 4.69 5.84 -3.95
CA GLU A 31 4.62 4.75 -4.91
C GLU A 31 3.42 4.90 -5.84
N PHE A 32 3.68 4.97 -7.15
CA PHE A 32 2.66 4.91 -8.20
C PHE A 32 2.88 3.64 -9.03
N ASN A 33 1.98 2.65 -8.89
CA ASN A 33 2.16 1.29 -9.42
C ASN A 33 3.49 0.66 -8.96
N SER A 34 4.50 0.57 -9.84
CA SER A 34 5.80 -0.03 -9.57
C SER A 34 6.92 1.01 -9.46
N PHE A 35 6.58 2.30 -9.43
CA PHE A 35 7.54 3.39 -9.41
C PHE A 35 7.51 4.10 -8.08
N VAL A 36 8.70 4.20 -7.48
CA VAL A 36 8.89 4.88 -6.20
C VAL A 36 9.56 6.22 -6.47
N THR A 37 8.97 7.28 -5.92
CA THR A 37 9.43 8.66 -6.15
C THR A 37 9.71 9.35 -4.81
N PRO A 38 10.93 9.85 -4.57
CA PRO A 38 11.26 10.54 -3.33
C PRO A 38 10.75 11.99 -3.34
N ILE A 39 10.15 12.43 -2.23
CA ILE A 39 9.73 13.81 -1.99
C ILE A 39 10.03 14.20 -0.53
N LYS A 40 10.33 15.48 -0.33
CA LYS A 40 10.28 16.12 0.98
C LYS A 40 8.92 16.80 1.14
N ALA A 41 8.09 16.33 2.05
CA ALA A 41 6.72 16.79 2.23
C ALA A 41 6.55 17.55 3.55
N TYR A 42 5.62 18.52 3.55
CA TYR A 42 5.19 19.19 4.77
C TYR A 42 4.17 18.34 5.52
N ILE A 43 4.35 18.22 6.83
CA ILE A 43 3.36 17.62 7.71
C ILE A 43 2.39 18.72 8.11
N ALA A 44 1.13 18.60 7.71
CA ALA A 44 0.09 19.56 8.03
C ALA A 44 -0.85 19.01 9.11
N GLN A 45 -1.35 19.90 9.97
CA GLN A 45 -2.38 19.58 10.94
C GLN A 45 -3.76 19.79 10.33
N HIS A 46 -4.70 18.87 10.60
CA HIS A 46 -6.12 18.98 10.23
C HIS A 46 -6.42 19.09 8.72
N LEU A 47 -5.67 18.40 7.86
CA LEU A 47 -6.09 18.22 6.46
C LEU A 47 -7.34 17.33 6.39
N CYS A 48 -8.26 17.67 5.49
CA CYS A 48 -9.42 16.83 5.15
C CYS A 48 -9.07 15.66 4.21
N THR A 49 -7.80 15.53 3.85
CA THR A 49 -7.22 14.49 3.00
C THR A 49 -5.91 13.99 3.62
N ASP A 50 -5.52 12.76 3.30
CA ASP A 50 -4.27 12.18 3.79
C ASP A 50 -3.03 12.86 3.19
N MET A 51 -3.14 13.35 1.94
CA MET A 51 -2.02 13.96 1.21
C MET A 51 -2.54 14.95 0.16
N ILE A 52 -1.83 16.07 0.03
CA ILE A 52 -2.00 17.02 -1.07
C ILE A 52 -0.73 16.98 -1.91
N ILE A 53 -0.89 16.70 -3.21
CA ILE A 53 0.20 16.78 -4.18
C ILE A 53 0.25 18.23 -4.68
N GLY A 54 1.33 18.93 -4.31
CA GLY A 54 1.57 20.31 -4.73
C GLY A 54 2.16 20.42 -6.14
N MET A 55 2.23 21.66 -6.63
CA MET A 55 2.85 21.98 -7.93
C MET A 55 4.34 21.66 -7.99
N ASP A 56 5.02 21.70 -6.84
CA ASP A 56 6.41 21.29 -6.70
C ASP A 56 6.64 19.84 -7.13
N TYR A 57 5.79 18.92 -6.66
CA TYR A 57 5.85 17.51 -7.03
C TYR A 57 5.41 17.29 -8.49
N ILE A 58 4.34 17.97 -8.92
CA ILE A 58 3.83 17.89 -10.31
C ILE A 58 4.92 18.29 -11.30
N ASN A 59 5.60 19.41 -11.06
CA ASN A 59 6.66 19.92 -11.92
C ASN A 59 7.90 19.01 -11.88
N LYS A 60 8.30 18.53 -10.68
CA LYS A 60 9.48 17.67 -10.51
C LYS A 60 9.41 16.39 -11.37
N TYR A 61 8.23 15.80 -11.50
CA TYR A 61 8.03 14.53 -12.20
C TYR A 61 7.26 14.67 -13.52
N ASN A 62 7.17 15.88 -14.06
CA ASN A 62 6.42 16.22 -15.27
C ASN A 62 5.03 15.53 -15.30
N MET A 63 4.31 15.66 -14.20
CA MET A 63 3.02 15.01 -14.04
C MET A 63 1.97 15.74 -14.89
N ASN A 64 1.19 14.98 -15.67
CA ASN A 64 0.08 15.51 -16.47
C ASN A 64 -1.23 14.84 -16.06
N ILE A 65 -2.18 15.65 -15.62
CA ILE A 65 -3.52 15.21 -15.23
C ILE A 65 -4.47 15.44 -16.40
N ASN A 66 -4.87 14.35 -17.06
CA ASN A 66 -5.87 14.39 -18.12
C ASN A 66 -7.23 13.98 -17.54
N VAL A 67 -8.02 14.99 -17.17
CA VAL A 67 -9.35 14.81 -16.59
C VAL A 67 -10.33 14.17 -17.59
N GLN A 68 -10.24 14.52 -18.87
CA GLN A 68 -11.12 13.96 -19.91
C GLN A 68 -10.93 12.44 -20.04
N LYS A 69 -9.68 11.97 -19.98
CA LYS A 69 -9.33 10.55 -20.04
C LYS A 69 -9.34 9.86 -18.67
N GLN A 70 -9.59 10.61 -17.60
CA GLN A 70 -9.51 10.12 -16.22
C GLN A 70 -8.17 9.43 -15.91
N ILE A 71 -7.05 10.03 -16.35
CA ILE A 71 -5.69 9.52 -16.11
C ILE A 71 -4.75 10.60 -15.59
N VAL A 72 -3.79 10.19 -14.78
CA VAL A 72 -2.58 10.94 -14.44
C VAL A 72 -1.41 10.25 -15.12
N THR A 73 -0.53 11.02 -15.74
CA THR A 73 0.74 10.50 -16.26
C THR A 73 1.91 11.10 -15.54
N ILE A 74 2.97 10.33 -15.34
CA ILE A 74 4.19 10.74 -14.64
C ILE A 74 5.37 10.34 -15.51
N GLN A 75 6.32 11.25 -15.73
CA GLN A 75 7.52 10.96 -16.50
C GLN A 75 8.73 10.81 -15.59
N LEU A 76 9.37 9.65 -15.67
CA LEU A 76 10.56 9.33 -14.87
C LEU A 76 11.55 8.53 -15.72
N HIS A 77 12.80 8.99 -15.81
CA HIS A 77 13.88 8.29 -16.52
C HIS A 77 13.50 7.85 -17.96
N ASN A 78 12.91 8.75 -18.76
CA ASN A 78 12.38 8.48 -20.10
C ASN A 78 11.23 7.46 -20.20
N HIS A 79 10.68 7.02 -19.08
CA HIS A 79 9.46 6.21 -19.02
C HIS A 79 8.27 7.09 -18.65
N GLN A 80 7.12 6.79 -19.26
CA GLN A 80 5.84 7.39 -18.90
C GLN A 80 4.98 6.35 -18.19
N ILE A 81 4.50 6.71 -17.01
CA ILE A 81 3.54 5.92 -16.23
C ILE A 81 2.17 6.50 -16.49
N VAL A 82 1.15 5.65 -16.63
CA VAL A 82 -0.25 6.06 -16.74
C VAL A 82 -1.02 5.45 -15.57
N VAL A 83 -1.62 6.31 -14.73
CA VAL A 83 -2.39 5.95 -13.55
C VAL A 83 -3.83 6.41 -13.74
N PRO A 84 -4.84 5.53 -13.72
CA PRO A 84 -6.23 5.95 -13.79
C PRO A 84 -6.67 6.70 -12.52
N ILE A 85 -7.37 7.83 -12.67
CA ILE A 85 -7.92 8.65 -11.57
C ILE A 85 -9.03 7.90 -10.83
N VAL A 86 -9.86 7.16 -11.58
CA VAL A 86 -10.87 6.27 -11.03
C VAL A 86 -10.47 4.85 -11.37
N SER A 87 -10.07 4.06 -10.37
CA SER A 87 -9.92 2.63 -10.59
C SER A 87 -11.33 2.03 -10.76
N VAL A 88 -11.81 1.92 -12.00
CA VAL A 88 -13.00 1.12 -12.32
C VAL A 88 -12.62 -0.36 -12.28
N THR A 89 -12.14 -0.81 -11.13
CA THR A 89 -12.19 -2.21 -10.76
C THR A 89 -12.59 -2.22 -9.30
N LYS A 90 -13.89 -2.35 -9.04
CA LYS A 90 -14.33 -3.06 -7.84
C LYS A 90 -13.78 -4.47 -7.98
N SER A 91 -12.49 -4.66 -7.67
CA SER A 91 -11.91 -5.99 -7.58
C SER A 91 -12.68 -6.68 -6.45
N VAL A 92 -13.55 -7.62 -6.81
CA VAL A 92 -14.25 -8.42 -5.82
C VAL A 92 -13.18 -9.20 -5.06
N LYS A 93 -12.93 -8.79 -3.82
CA LYS A 93 -11.99 -9.49 -2.95
C LYS A 93 -12.72 -10.70 -2.39
N ILE A 94 -12.17 -11.88 -2.65
CA ILE A 94 -12.66 -13.12 -2.07
C ILE A 94 -11.89 -13.32 -0.76
N PRO A 95 -12.56 -13.37 0.40
CA PRO A 95 -11.87 -13.60 1.66
C PRO A 95 -11.28 -15.01 1.67
N VAL A 96 -10.00 -15.08 1.99
CA VAL A 96 -9.28 -16.34 2.23
C VAL A 96 -9.27 -16.56 3.73
N ILE A 97 -9.84 -17.68 4.17
CA ILE A 97 -10.03 -17.98 5.60
C ILE A 97 -9.15 -19.17 5.98
N SER A 98 -8.46 -19.07 7.11
CA SER A 98 -7.78 -20.22 7.70
C SER A 98 -8.81 -21.11 8.39
N SER A 99 -8.81 -22.41 8.10
CA SER A 99 -9.73 -23.33 8.78
C SER A 99 -9.36 -23.57 10.25
N THR A 100 -8.15 -23.22 10.66
CA THR A 100 -7.60 -23.50 12.00
C THR A 100 -6.81 -22.33 12.56
N THR A 101 -6.77 -22.24 13.89
CA THR A 101 -5.82 -21.37 14.58
C THR A 101 -4.44 -22.01 14.49
N VAL A 102 -3.48 -21.28 13.94
CA VAL A 102 -2.11 -21.77 13.73
C VAL A 102 -1.14 -21.00 14.60
N LEU A 103 -0.38 -21.74 15.41
CA LEU A 103 0.82 -21.22 16.08
C LEU A 103 2.00 -21.33 15.12
N LEU A 104 2.59 -20.19 14.77
CA LEU A 104 3.77 -20.09 13.93
C LEU A 104 4.98 -19.79 14.83
N SER A 105 5.83 -20.80 15.06
CA SER A 105 7.03 -20.63 15.90
C SER A 105 7.99 -19.60 15.30
N SER A 106 8.89 -19.06 16.12
CA SER A 106 9.89 -18.10 15.67
C SER A 106 10.81 -18.67 14.58
N ASN A 107 11.16 -17.84 13.60
CA ASN A 107 12.05 -18.20 12.48
C ASN A 107 11.69 -19.52 11.78
N SER A 108 10.39 -19.81 11.67
CA SER A 108 9.90 -21.07 11.12
C SER A 108 8.89 -20.87 10.00
N ALA A 109 8.90 -21.79 9.04
CA ALA A 109 7.89 -21.89 7.99
C ALA A 109 6.83 -22.90 8.41
N ARG A 110 5.55 -22.59 8.11
CA ARG A 110 4.46 -23.54 8.24
C ARG A 110 3.50 -23.41 7.08
N LYS A 111 3.06 -24.57 6.62
CA LYS A 111 2.02 -24.72 5.62
C LYS A 111 0.66 -24.68 6.33
N ILE A 112 -0.22 -23.78 5.89
CA ILE A 112 -1.54 -23.53 6.50
C ILE A 112 -2.61 -23.81 5.46
N PRO A 113 -3.61 -24.66 5.78
CA PRO A 113 -4.74 -24.87 4.91
C PRO A 113 -5.65 -23.63 4.96
N VAL A 114 -5.98 -23.12 3.77
CA VAL A 114 -6.86 -21.98 3.59
C VAL A 114 -8.02 -22.36 2.67
N ALA A 115 -9.15 -21.68 2.85
CA ALA A 115 -10.37 -21.95 2.10
C ALA A 115 -11.02 -20.67 1.56
N ILE A 116 -11.77 -20.83 0.47
CA ILE A 116 -12.61 -19.79 -0.15
C ILE A 116 -13.98 -20.36 -0.50
N PRO A 117 -15.01 -19.52 -0.72
CA PRO A 117 -16.35 -19.98 -1.12
C PRO A 117 -16.46 -20.45 -2.59
N ILE A 118 -15.37 -20.45 -3.36
CA ILE A 118 -15.36 -20.81 -4.79
C ILE A 118 -14.62 -22.13 -4.97
N SER A 119 -15.23 -23.07 -5.69
CA SER A 119 -14.73 -24.44 -5.82
C SER A 119 -13.36 -24.54 -6.50
N SER A 120 -13.08 -23.71 -7.51
CA SER A 120 -11.79 -23.72 -8.20
C SER A 120 -11.46 -22.34 -8.75
N ILE A 121 -10.31 -21.79 -8.36
CA ILE A 121 -9.83 -20.50 -8.88
C ILE A 121 -8.32 -20.33 -8.66
N SER A 122 -7.65 -19.60 -9.56
CA SER A 122 -6.28 -19.13 -9.36
C SER A 122 -6.27 -17.62 -9.36
N LEU A 123 -5.91 -17.00 -8.22
CA LEU A 123 -5.90 -15.54 -8.09
C LEU A 123 -4.69 -15.04 -7.32
N PRO A 124 -4.23 -13.81 -7.60
CA PRO A 124 -3.24 -13.12 -6.79
C PRO A 124 -3.69 -13.04 -5.33
N PHE A 125 -2.80 -13.39 -4.41
CA PHE A 125 -3.07 -13.27 -2.98
C PHE A 125 -2.50 -11.97 -2.42
N ILE A 126 -3.35 -11.20 -1.73
CA ILE A 126 -2.96 -9.96 -1.08
C ILE A 126 -3.17 -10.13 0.43
N PRO A 127 -2.11 -10.24 1.24
CA PRO A 127 -2.26 -10.31 2.69
C PRO A 127 -2.84 -9.02 3.25
N ALA A 128 -3.70 -9.16 4.25
CA ALA A 128 -4.18 -8.01 5.03
C ALA A 128 -3.00 -7.26 5.68
N SER A 129 -3.14 -5.94 5.85
CA SER A 129 -2.10 -5.10 6.47
C SER A 129 -1.68 -5.59 7.87
N SER A 130 -2.60 -6.20 8.61
CA SER A 130 -2.33 -6.85 9.91
C SER A 130 -1.36 -8.05 9.84
N PHE A 131 -1.17 -8.64 8.65
CA PHE A 131 -0.21 -9.72 8.42
C PHE A 131 1.17 -9.23 7.99
N LYS A 132 1.24 -8.13 7.23
CA LYS A 132 2.43 -7.69 6.48
C LYS A 132 3.71 -7.43 7.30
N PRO A 133 3.69 -6.82 8.49
CA PRO A 133 4.95 -6.43 9.13
C PRO A 133 5.75 -7.59 9.77
N HIS A 134 5.16 -8.77 9.92
CA HIS A 134 5.74 -9.82 10.79
C HIS A 134 5.71 -11.24 10.22
N VAL A 135 5.14 -11.44 9.03
CA VAL A 135 5.04 -12.76 8.39
C VAL A 135 5.36 -12.59 6.92
N LEU A 136 6.39 -13.29 6.46
CA LEU A 136 6.68 -13.43 5.04
C LEU A 136 5.79 -14.52 4.45
N ILE A 137 5.36 -14.28 3.23
CA ILE A 137 4.54 -15.22 2.47
C ILE A 137 5.39 -15.73 1.33
N ASP A 138 5.78 -16.99 1.43
CA ASP A 138 6.46 -17.64 0.32
C ASP A 138 5.40 -18.29 -0.57
N ASN A 139 5.07 -17.60 -1.65
CA ASN A 139 4.30 -18.18 -2.73
C ASN A 139 5.04 -17.92 -4.04
N LYS A 140 5.78 -18.93 -4.49
CA LYS A 140 6.59 -18.89 -5.73
C LYS A 140 5.82 -18.39 -6.95
N ASN A 141 4.51 -18.64 -7.01
CA ASN A 141 3.69 -18.31 -8.18
C ASN A 141 2.89 -17.01 -8.04
N LYS A 142 3.01 -16.27 -6.91
CA LYS A 142 2.21 -15.07 -6.55
C LYS A 142 0.68 -15.28 -6.49
N ASN A 143 0.15 -16.32 -7.12
CA ASN A 143 -1.24 -16.73 -7.11
C ASN A 143 -1.47 -17.88 -6.14
N LEU A 144 -2.58 -17.85 -5.42
CA LEU A 144 -3.11 -19.02 -4.72
C LEU A 144 -4.02 -19.79 -5.66
N ASN A 145 -3.73 -21.07 -5.80
CA ASN A 145 -4.50 -22.01 -6.60
C ASN A 145 -5.41 -22.81 -5.67
N PHE A 146 -6.71 -22.55 -5.75
CA PHE A 146 -7.73 -23.28 -5.00
C PHE A 146 -8.31 -24.39 -5.88
N GLN A 147 -8.41 -25.59 -5.31
CA GLN A 147 -9.11 -26.73 -5.89
C GLN A 147 -9.99 -27.34 -4.81
N ASN A 148 -11.25 -27.61 -5.16
CA ASN A 148 -12.29 -28.01 -4.22
C ASN A 148 -12.33 -27.10 -2.97
N TYR A 149 -12.40 -25.79 -3.18
CA TYR A 149 -12.48 -24.76 -2.13
C TYR A 149 -11.22 -24.57 -1.27
N HIS A 150 -10.19 -25.39 -1.45
CA HIS A 150 -9.02 -25.44 -0.58
C HIS A 150 -7.72 -25.12 -1.30
N SER A 151 -6.79 -24.50 -0.58
CA SER A 151 -5.41 -24.29 -1.00
C SER A 151 -4.50 -24.32 0.22
N ASP A 152 -3.19 -24.34 -0.02
CA ASP A 152 -2.19 -24.29 1.01
C ASP A 152 -1.35 -23.01 0.89
N LEU A 153 -1.22 -22.30 2.00
CA LEU A 153 -0.41 -21.09 2.10
C LEU A 153 0.81 -21.38 2.98
N VAL A 154 2.02 -21.12 2.46
CA VAL A 154 3.25 -21.22 3.26
C VAL A 154 3.56 -19.86 3.87
N LEU A 155 3.61 -19.82 5.19
CA LEU A 155 3.92 -18.61 5.96
C LEU A 155 5.23 -18.82 6.71
N TYR A 156 6.10 -17.82 6.68
CA TYR A 156 7.34 -17.79 7.42
C TYR A 156 7.30 -16.67 8.47
N ASN A 157 7.50 -17.04 9.73
CA ASN A 157 7.60 -16.08 10.82
C ASN A 157 9.04 -15.54 10.88
N THR A 158 9.23 -14.26 10.61
CA THR A 158 10.54 -13.60 10.75
C THR A 158 10.80 -13.09 12.17
N MET A 159 9.83 -13.22 13.08
CA MET A 159 9.95 -12.74 14.45
C MET A 159 10.66 -13.77 15.33
N ILE A 160 11.31 -13.24 16.38
CA ILE A 160 11.97 -14.03 17.44
C ILE A 160 10.94 -14.68 18.37
N PHE A 161 9.69 -14.21 18.33
CA PHE A 161 8.57 -14.72 19.13
C PHE A 161 7.55 -15.46 18.27
N PRO A 162 6.84 -16.46 18.82
CA PRO A 162 5.79 -17.16 18.11
C PRO A 162 4.61 -16.23 17.81
N LYS A 163 3.98 -16.41 16.65
CA LYS A 163 2.79 -15.64 16.23
C LYS A 163 1.59 -16.58 16.11
N VAL A 164 0.46 -16.16 16.67
CA VAL A 164 -0.81 -16.88 16.53
C VAL A 164 -1.59 -16.27 15.37
N ILE A 165 -1.97 -17.12 14.42
CA ILE A 165 -2.90 -16.81 13.34
C ILE A 165 -4.23 -17.39 13.75
N ARG A 166 -5.19 -16.53 14.08
CA ARG A 166 -6.53 -16.96 14.50
C ARG A 166 -7.42 -17.22 13.28
N LYS A 167 -8.39 -18.11 13.45
CA LYS A 167 -9.50 -18.34 12.52
C LYS A 167 -10.33 -17.07 12.34
#